data_AF-A0A9R1C7N8-F1
#
_entry.id   AF-A0A9R1C7N8-F1
#
_cell.length_a   1.000
_cell.length_b   1.000
_cell.length_c   1.000
_cell.angle_alpha   90.00
_cell.angle_beta   90.00
_cell.angle_gamma   90.00
#
_symmetry.space_group_name_H-M   'P 1'
#
loop_
_entity.id
_entity.type
_entity.pdbx_description
1 polymer ?
#
loop_
_entity_poly.entity_id
_entity_poly.type
_entity_poly.pdbx_seq_one_letter_code
_entity_poly.pdbx_strand_id
1 'polypeptide(L)'
;MEANQILHVWLGIVPDHTVWFFRLIAFIMLTETLANPYIVANQATGKVKTYQAVCGGLLLCIVPIAYIVLKLGGNPESVYIVHGCIAVITQATRVYMMRNLISLPMTTYVRKVIIPIIGVAVVAAIIPTIVYNEMPISVLSFFVVCALCVICTIAAAYYIGTSKDEKSLIQERIVAIYNKFHK
;
A
#
# COMPACT_ATOMS: atom_id res chain seq x y z
N MET A 1 -12.66 -1.81 -10.72
CA MET A 1 -13.38 -2.07 -11.98
C MET A 1 -12.52 -1.73 -13.18
N GLU A 2 -11.72 -0.66 -13.12
CA GLU A 2 -10.70 -0.26 -14.12
C GLU A 2 -9.69 -1.32 -14.58
N ALA A 3 -9.43 -2.37 -13.80
CA ALA A 3 -8.40 -3.37 -14.15
C ALA A 3 -8.62 -3.97 -15.55
N ASN A 4 -9.87 -4.21 -15.96
CA ASN A 4 -10.16 -4.75 -17.29
C ASN A 4 -9.85 -3.73 -18.39
N GLN A 5 -10.19 -2.45 -18.19
CA GLN A 5 -9.95 -1.39 -19.16
C GLN A 5 -8.45 -1.07 -19.27
N ILE A 6 -7.74 -1.03 -18.13
CA ILE A 6 -6.28 -0.84 -18.09
C ILE A 6 -5.58 -1.99 -18.82
N LEU A 7 -5.97 -3.24 -18.54
CA LEU A 7 -5.38 -4.40 -19.21
C LEU A 7 -5.76 -4.44 -20.70
N HIS A 8 -6.96 -4.03 -21.09
CA HIS A 8 -7.34 -3.99 -22.51
C HIS A 8 -6.57 -2.92 -23.28
N VAL A 9 -6.29 -1.76 -22.66
CA VAL A 9 -5.44 -0.72 -23.26
C VAL A 9 -3.98 -1.19 -23.36
N TRP A 10 -3.50 -1.98 -22.39
CA TRP A 10 -2.09 -2.39 -22.32
C TRP A 10 -1.76 -3.68 -23.10
N LEU A 11 -2.64 -4.69 -23.05
CA LEU A 11 -2.46 -6.01 -23.67
C LEU A 11 -3.27 -6.22 -24.97
N GLY A 12 -4.28 -5.40 -25.24
CA GLY A 12 -5.23 -5.62 -26.34
C GLY A 12 -6.19 -6.77 -26.04
N ILE A 13 -5.72 -8.03 -26.09
CA ILE A 13 -6.49 -9.22 -25.71
C ILE A 13 -6.14 -9.56 -24.26
N VAL A 14 -7.12 -9.48 -23.37
CA VAL A 14 -6.95 -9.82 -21.95
C VAL A 14 -7.19 -11.33 -21.77
N PRO A 15 -6.16 -12.13 -21.43
CA PRO A 15 -6.36 -13.55 -21.13
C PRO A 15 -7.19 -13.72 -19.86
N ASP A 16 -7.99 -14.77 -19.81
CA ASP A 16 -8.67 -15.20 -18.59
C ASP A 16 -7.64 -15.32 -17.44
N HIS A 17 -8.05 -14.98 -16.22
CA HIS A 17 -7.22 -14.91 -14.98
C HIS A 17 -6.34 -13.67 -14.77
N THR A 18 -5.95 -12.94 -15.83
CA THR A 18 -5.00 -11.80 -15.70
C THR A 18 -5.52 -10.70 -14.76
N VAL A 19 -6.83 -10.51 -14.73
CA VAL A 19 -7.53 -9.57 -13.85
C VAL A 19 -7.39 -9.96 -12.37
N TRP A 20 -7.47 -11.26 -12.07
CA TRP A 20 -7.31 -11.77 -10.70
C TRP A 20 -5.87 -11.64 -10.23
N PHE A 21 -4.90 -11.99 -11.07
CA PHE A 21 -3.48 -11.75 -10.79
C PHE A 21 -3.20 -10.28 -10.53
N PHE A 22 -3.70 -9.38 -11.38
CA PHE A 22 -3.51 -7.94 -11.23
C PHE A 22 -4.03 -7.43 -9.88
N ARG A 23 -5.24 -7.88 -9.48
CA ARG A 23 -5.83 -7.50 -8.18
C ARG A 23 -5.02 -8.02 -7.00
N LEU A 24 -4.58 -9.29 -7.05
CA LEU A 24 -3.77 -9.92 -6.01
C LEU A 24 -2.41 -9.22 -5.86
N ILE A 25 -1.74 -8.93 -6.97
CA ILE A 25 -0.45 -8.23 -6.98
C ILE A 25 -0.62 -6.81 -6.45
N ALA A 26 -1.65 -6.09 -6.87
CA ALA A 26 -1.93 -4.74 -6.36
C ALA A 26 -2.11 -4.74 -4.84
N PHE A 27 -2.83 -5.73 -4.30
CA PHE A 27 -2.97 -5.90 -2.84
C PHE A 27 -1.61 -6.16 -2.16
N ILE A 28 -0.80 -7.07 -2.69
CA ILE A 28 0.54 -7.37 -2.14
C ILE A 28 1.40 -6.10 -2.14
N MET A 29 1.43 -5.34 -3.24
CA MET A 29 2.20 -4.11 -3.35
C MET A 29 1.78 -3.05 -2.33
N LEU A 30 0.49 -2.92 -2.04
CA LEU A 30 0.00 -2.02 -0.97
C LEU A 30 0.56 -2.43 0.39
N THR A 31 0.60 -3.73 0.70
CA THR A 31 1.20 -4.22 1.95
C THR A 31 2.72 -3.98 2.01
N GLU A 32 3.42 -4.13 0.89
CA GLU A 32 4.87 -3.87 0.80
C GLU A 32 5.21 -2.38 0.92
N THR A 33 4.36 -1.49 0.40
CA THR A 33 4.58 -0.04 0.50
C THR A 33 4.61 0.41 1.96
N LEU A 34 3.77 -0.20 2.82
CA LEU A 34 3.78 0.02 4.26
C LEU A 34 5.03 -0.56 4.94
N ALA A 35 5.72 -1.51 4.32
CA ALA A 35 6.93 -2.13 4.87
C ALA A 35 8.18 -1.27 4.73
N ASN A 36 8.29 -0.49 3.65
CA ASN A 36 9.44 0.37 3.35
C ASN A 36 9.87 1.28 4.51
N PRO A 37 8.97 2.08 5.14
CA PRO A 37 9.36 2.93 6.27
C PRO A 37 9.91 2.11 7.46
N TYR A 38 9.45 0.88 7.64
CA TYR A 38 9.95 0.00 8.70
C TYR A 38 11.32 -0.57 8.41
N ILE A 39 11.61 -0.91 7.15
CA ILE A 39 12.94 -1.35 6.73
C ILE A 39 13.95 -0.24 7.01
N VAL A 40 13.63 0.99 6.62
CA VAL A 40 14.48 2.17 6.84
C VAL A 40 14.64 2.47 8.33
N ALA A 41 13.56 2.46 9.11
CA ALA A 41 13.62 2.65 10.57
C ALA A 41 14.51 1.59 11.24
N ASN A 42 14.38 0.32 10.83
CA ASN A 42 15.20 -0.76 11.35
C ASN A 42 16.69 -0.61 10.97
N GLN A 43 16.99 -0.19 9.73
CA GLN A 43 18.36 0.11 9.32
C GLN A 43 19.00 1.22 10.17
N ALA A 44 18.25 2.27 10.49
CA ALA A 44 18.72 3.36 11.35
C ALA A 44 19.03 2.90 12.80
N THR A 45 18.32 1.88 13.31
CA THR A 45 18.58 1.34 14.66
C THR A 45 19.78 0.40 14.76
N GLY A 46 20.38 -0.01 13.63
CA GLY A 46 21.56 -0.88 13.59
C GLY A 46 21.31 -2.37 13.90
N LYS A 47 20.11 -2.78 14.33
CA LYS A 47 19.76 -4.17 14.65
C LYS A 47 19.23 -4.95 13.44
N VAL A 48 19.91 -4.83 12.30
CA VAL A 48 19.43 -5.35 10.99
C VAL A 48 19.36 -6.87 10.93
N LYS A 49 20.27 -7.58 11.61
CA LYS A 49 20.39 -9.04 11.55
C LYS A 49 19.10 -9.77 11.96
N THR A 50 18.54 -9.43 13.11
CA THR A 50 17.33 -10.10 13.63
C THR A 50 16.14 -9.84 12.73
N TYR A 51 15.99 -8.61 12.23
CA TYR A 51 14.90 -8.24 11.33
C TYR A 51 14.98 -9.00 10.01
N GLN A 52 16.14 -9.01 9.36
CA GLN A 52 16.32 -9.70 8.08
C GLN A 52 16.21 -11.22 8.23
N ALA A 53 16.69 -11.80 9.34
CA ALA A 53 16.53 -13.23 9.59
C ALA A 53 15.05 -13.63 9.70
N VAL A 54 14.25 -12.88 10.45
CA VAL A 54 12.82 -13.19 10.65
C VAL A 54 11.99 -12.87 9.41
N CYS A 55 12.08 -11.63 8.89
CA CYS A 55 11.27 -11.22 7.74
C CYS A 55 11.71 -11.91 6.45
N GLY A 56 13.02 -12.03 6.23
CA GLY A 56 13.57 -12.75 5.09
C GLY A 56 13.28 -14.25 5.16
N GLY A 57 13.31 -14.84 6.37
CA GLY A 57 12.90 -16.22 6.59
C GLY A 57 11.44 -16.48 6.22
N LEU A 58 10.52 -15.63 6.67
CA LEU A 58 9.10 -15.70 6.28
C LEU A 58 8.91 -15.55 4.77
N LEU A 59 9.62 -14.63 4.13
CA LEU A 59 9.55 -14.43 2.68
C LEU A 59 10.10 -15.64 1.91
N LEU A 60 11.18 -16.25 2.40
CA LEU A 60 11.72 -17.49 1.83
C LEU A 60 10.75 -18.66 1.96
N CYS A 61 9.93 -18.71 3.02
CA CYS A 61 8.89 -19.73 3.20
C CYS A 61 7.77 -19.65 2.14
N ILE A 62 7.63 -18.55 1.39
CA ILE A 62 6.67 -18.46 0.28
C ILE A 62 6.94 -19.55 -0.75
N VAL A 63 8.21 -19.76 -1.12
CA VAL A 63 8.61 -20.71 -2.16
C VAL A 63 8.24 -22.16 -1.81
N PRO A 64 8.61 -22.74 -0.65
CA PRO A 64 8.25 -24.11 -0.31
C PRO A 64 6.74 -24.28 -0.12
N ILE A 65 6.05 -23.30 0.45
CA ILE A 65 4.59 -23.39 0.66
C ILE A 65 3.87 -23.34 -0.69
N ALA A 66 4.25 -22.41 -1.58
CA ALA A 66 3.70 -22.33 -2.92
C ALA A 66 3.96 -23.62 -3.73
N TYR A 67 5.16 -24.20 -3.60
CA TYR A 67 5.50 -25.47 -4.25
C TYR A 67 4.61 -26.63 -3.76
N ILE A 68 4.35 -26.74 -2.45
CA ILE A 68 3.45 -27.76 -1.91
C ILE A 68 2.03 -27.58 -2.47
N VAL A 69 1.53 -26.34 -2.50
CA VAL A 69 0.18 -26.04 -3.02
C VAL A 69 0.06 -26.38 -4.50
N LEU A 70 1.07 -26.08 -5.31
CA LEU A 70 1.10 -26.46 -6.72
C LEU A 70 1.16 -27.97 -6.91
N LYS A 71 1.94 -28.67 -6.08
CA LYS A 71 2.04 -30.15 -6.13
C LYS A 71 0.74 -30.86 -5.75
N LEU A 72 -0.13 -30.21 -4.97
CA LEU A 72 -1.46 -30.70 -4.61
C LEU A 72 -2.53 -30.42 -5.69
N GLY A 73 -2.13 -29.90 -6.86
CA GLY A 73 -3.06 -29.58 -7.96
C GLY A 73 -3.64 -28.17 -7.89
N GLY A 74 -3.03 -27.26 -7.13
CA GLY A 74 -3.46 -25.86 -7.06
C GLY A 74 -3.23 -25.10 -8.36
N ASN A 75 -4.15 -24.18 -8.69
CA ASN A 75 -4.02 -23.28 -9.83
C ASN A 75 -2.86 -22.27 -9.64
N PRO A 76 -2.35 -21.63 -10.71
CA PRO A 76 -1.26 -20.67 -10.60
C PRO A 76 -1.61 -19.44 -9.74
N GLU A 77 -2.91 -19.09 -9.65
CA GLU A 77 -3.42 -18.05 -8.75
C GLU A 77 -3.15 -18.33 -7.27
N SER A 78 -3.11 -19.61 -6.87
CA SER A 78 -2.89 -20.03 -5.49
C SER A 78 -1.52 -19.59 -4.95
N VAL A 79 -0.51 -19.45 -5.82
CA VAL A 79 0.82 -18.93 -5.45
C VAL A 79 0.73 -17.50 -4.93
N TYR A 80 -0.07 -16.66 -5.59
CA TYR A 80 -0.25 -15.26 -5.20
C TYR A 80 -1.12 -15.13 -3.94
N ILE A 81 -2.05 -16.05 -3.72
CA ILE A 81 -2.81 -16.13 -2.46
C ILE A 81 -1.85 -16.46 -1.31
N VAL A 82 -0.99 -17.47 -1.48
CA VAL A 82 0.04 -17.84 -0.49
C VAL A 82 0.97 -16.66 -0.21
N HIS A 83 1.44 -15.97 -1.26
CA HIS A 83 2.26 -14.77 -1.11
C HIS A 83 1.51 -13.70 -0.31
N GLY A 84 0.26 -13.39 -0.65
CA GLY A 84 -0.56 -12.43 0.09
C GLY A 84 -0.69 -12.78 1.58
N CYS A 85 -0.97 -14.04 1.91
CA CYS A 85 -1.05 -14.50 3.30
C CYS A 85 0.27 -14.29 4.05
N ILE A 86 1.40 -14.69 3.45
CA ILE A 86 2.71 -14.56 4.08
C ILE A 86 3.15 -13.10 4.17
N ALA A 87 2.82 -12.26 3.19
CA ALA A 87 3.08 -10.82 3.23
C ALA A 87 2.36 -10.16 4.42
N VAL A 88 1.09 -10.52 4.66
CA VAL A 88 0.32 -10.03 5.82
C VAL A 88 0.93 -10.50 7.14
N ILE A 89 1.32 -11.78 7.25
CA ILE A 89 1.98 -12.33 8.45
C ILE A 89 3.30 -11.60 8.70
N THR A 90 4.12 -11.44 7.66
CA THR A 90 5.40 -10.74 7.73
C THR A 90 5.20 -9.29 8.16
N GLN A 91 4.16 -8.63 7.64
CA GLN A 91 3.83 -7.26 8.04
C GLN A 91 3.42 -7.17 9.52
N ALA A 92 2.62 -8.10 10.02
CA ALA A 92 2.30 -8.17 11.44
C ALA A 92 3.56 -8.41 12.31
N THR A 93 4.46 -9.29 11.87
CA THR A 93 5.75 -9.53 12.53
C THR A 93 6.63 -8.27 12.54
N ARG A 94 6.70 -7.51 11.45
CA ARG A 94 7.44 -6.23 11.37
C ARG A 94 6.95 -5.24 12.41
N VAL A 95 5.64 -5.07 12.53
CA VAL A 95 5.02 -4.19 13.53
C VAL A 95 5.38 -4.66 14.94
N TYR A 96 5.31 -5.98 15.19
CA TYR A 96 5.70 -6.55 16.48
C TYR A 96 7.18 -6.35 16.81
N MET A 97 8.09 -6.49 15.84
CA MET A 97 9.53 -6.27 16.05
C MET A 97 9.84 -4.79 16.32
N MET A 98 9.15 -3.88 15.64
CA MET A 98 9.33 -2.44 15.87
C MET A 98 8.85 -1.98 17.25
N ARG A 99 7.88 -2.65 17.87
CA ARG A 99 7.51 -2.42 19.26
C ARG A 99 8.73 -2.46 20.19
N ASN A 100 9.58 -3.47 20.02
CA ASN A 100 10.76 -3.64 20.86
C ASN A 100 11.88 -2.62 20.55
N LEU A 101 11.82 -1.97 19.39
CA LEU A 101 12.82 -0.99 18.95
C LEU A 101 12.45 0.45 19.33
N ILE A 102 11.16 0.82 19.27
CA ILE A 102 10.71 2.22 19.45
C ILE A 102 9.85 2.41 20.71
N SER A 103 9.62 1.36 21.51
CA SER A 103 8.77 1.39 22.71
C SER A 103 7.38 2.02 22.51
N LEU A 104 6.90 2.10 21.27
CA LEU A 104 5.57 2.57 20.93
C LEU A 104 4.56 1.46 21.24
N PRO A 105 3.59 1.70 22.14
CA PRO A 105 2.56 0.71 22.41
C PRO A 105 1.68 0.50 21.17
N MET A 106 1.33 -0.76 20.90
CA MET A 106 0.57 -1.19 19.71
C MET A 106 -0.73 -0.40 19.52
N THR A 107 -1.40 -0.08 20.63
CA THR A 107 -2.63 0.73 20.64
C THR A 107 -2.40 2.13 20.06
N THR A 108 -1.27 2.77 20.35
CA THR A 108 -0.92 4.07 19.78
C THR A 108 -0.60 3.97 18.29
N TYR A 109 0.10 2.92 17.86
CA TYR A 109 0.38 2.70 16.44
C TYR A 109 -0.90 2.47 15.63
N VAL A 110 -1.79 1.58 16.11
CA VAL A 110 -3.08 1.33 15.46
C VAL A 110 -3.91 2.62 15.41
N ARG A 111 -3.98 3.38 16.51
CA ARG A 111 -4.81 4.58 16.60
C ARG A 111 -4.26 5.76 15.79
N LYS A 112 -2.94 5.96 15.76
CA LYS A 112 -2.31 7.11 15.10
C LYS A 112 -1.90 6.85 13.66
N VAL A 113 -1.81 5.58 13.21
CA VAL A 113 -1.34 5.25 11.87
C VAL A 113 -2.36 4.42 11.11
N ILE A 114 -2.77 3.26 11.63
CA ILE A 114 -3.69 2.37 10.90
C ILE A 114 -5.08 2.99 10.72
N ILE A 115 -5.67 3.55 11.78
CA ILE A 115 -7.00 4.19 11.71
C ILE A 115 -7.02 5.37 10.72
N PRO A 116 -6.10 6.34 10.76
CA PRO A 116 -6.09 7.42 9.79
C PRO A 116 -5.78 6.93 8.37
N ILE A 117 -4.92 5.92 8.17
CA ILE A 117 -4.70 5.33 6.83
C ILE A 117 -5.98 4.73 6.27
N ILE A 118 -6.73 3.96 7.07
CA ILE A 118 -8.01 3.39 6.66
C ILE A 118 -9.02 4.51 6.39
N GLY A 119 -9.08 5.53 7.25
CA GLY A 119 -9.95 6.69 7.07
C GLY A 119 -9.64 7.45 5.77
N VAL A 120 -8.36 7.69 5.47
CA VAL A 120 -7.91 8.29 4.22
C VAL A 120 -8.31 7.44 3.03
N ALA A 121 -8.09 6.12 3.09
CA ALA A 121 -8.43 5.21 2.00
C ALA A 121 -9.94 5.20 1.70
N VAL A 122 -10.78 5.19 2.75
CA VAL A 122 -12.24 5.24 2.60
C VAL A 122 -12.67 6.59 2.03
N VAL A 123 -12.23 7.71 2.62
CA VAL A 123 -12.64 9.05 2.18
C VAL A 123 -12.13 9.37 0.77
N ALA A 124 -10.91 8.98 0.44
CA ALA A 124 -10.34 9.16 -0.88
C ALA A 124 -11.06 8.33 -1.96
N ALA A 125 -11.66 7.19 -1.60
CA ALA A 125 -12.37 6.32 -2.54
C ALA A 125 -13.85 6.70 -2.75
N ILE A 126 -14.50 7.39 -1.81
CA ILE A 126 -15.93 7.75 -1.92
C ILE A 126 -16.20 8.65 -3.13
N ILE A 127 -15.46 9.76 -3.26
CA ILE A 127 -15.73 10.76 -4.30
C ILE A 127 -15.46 10.19 -5.72
N PRO A 128 -14.33 9.52 -5.99
CA PRO A 128 -14.11 8.91 -7.30
C PRO A 128 -15.12 7.82 -7.66
N THR A 129 -15.61 7.06 -6.69
CA THR A 129 -16.62 6.00 -6.93
C THR A 129 -17.98 6.58 -7.34
N ILE A 130 -18.39 7.70 -6.73
CA ILE A 130 -19.63 8.38 -7.11
C ILE A 130 -19.52 8.94 -8.52
N VAL A 131 -18.43 9.62 -8.84
CA VAL A 131 -18.18 10.20 -10.18
C VAL A 131 -18.11 9.10 -11.25
N TYR A 132 -17.55 7.93 -10.92
CA TYR A 132 -17.50 6.79 -11.83
C TYR A 132 -18.89 6.24 -12.19
N ASN A 133 -19.81 6.16 -11.23
CA ASN A 133 -21.15 5.61 -11.48
C ASN A 133 -22.03 6.52 -12.34
N GLU A 134 -21.80 7.83 -12.29
CA GLU A 134 -22.59 8.82 -13.04
C GLU A 134 -22.04 9.07 -14.46
N MET A 135 -20.77 8.74 -14.73
CA MET A 135 -20.16 8.99 -16.04
C MET A 135 -20.24 7.78 -16.99
N PRO A 136 -20.52 8.01 -18.28
CA PRO A 136 -20.45 6.96 -19.29
C PRO A 136 -19.00 6.48 -19.46
N ILE A 137 -18.85 5.18 -19.76
CA ILE A 137 -17.56 4.51 -19.95
C ILE A 137 -16.89 5.09 -21.20
N SER A 138 -15.90 5.97 -21.00
CA SER A 138 -15.09 6.57 -22.06
C SER A 138 -13.63 6.72 -21.64
N VAL A 139 -12.71 6.83 -22.61
CA VAL A 139 -11.28 7.05 -22.33
C VAL A 139 -11.05 8.37 -21.60
N LEU A 140 -11.85 9.41 -21.90
CA LEU A 140 -11.79 10.69 -21.21
C LEU A 140 -12.22 10.55 -19.74
N SER A 141 -13.28 9.76 -19.48
CA SER A 141 -13.77 9.47 -18.12
C SER A 141 -12.69 8.79 -17.27
N PHE A 142 -11.87 7.89 -17.87
CA PHE A 142 -10.75 7.24 -17.19
C PHE A 142 -9.71 8.26 -16.67
N PHE A 143 -9.24 9.17 -17.53
CA PHE A 143 -8.26 10.19 -17.13
C PHE A 143 -8.81 11.13 -16.06
N VAL A 144 -10.10 11.50 -16.17
CA VAL A 144 -10.77 12.35 -15.17
C VAL A 144 -10.86 11.63 -13.83
N VAL A 145 -11.29 10.38 -13.80
CA VAL A 145 -11.38 9.58 -12.56
C VAL A 145 -10.00 9.37 -11.95
N CYS A 146 -8.96 9.10 -12.75
CA CYS A 146 -7.58 9.00 -12.25
C CYS A 146 -7.08 10.31 -11.61
N ALA A 147 -7.26 11.44 -12.28
CA ALA A 147 -6.88 12.74 -11.73
C ALA A 147 -7.64 13.03 -10.42
N LEU A 148 -8.93 12.70 -10.39
CA LEU A 148 -9.78 12.90 -9.22
C LEU A 148 -9.36 11.99 -8.05
N CYS A 149 -9.03 10.73 -8.31
CA CYS A 149 -8.44 9.81 -7.32
C CYS A 149 -7.17 10.40 -6.69
N VAL A 150 -6.25 10.95 -7.50
CA VAL A 150 -5.01 11.55 -7.01
C VAL A 150 -5.30 12.75 -6.12
N ILE A 151 -6.16 13.67 -6.59
CA ILE A 151 -6.53 14.88 -5.84
C ILE A 151 -7.22 14.50 -4.51
N CYS A 152 -8.18 13.58 -4.55
CA CYS A 152 -8.89 13.10 -3.36
C CYS A 152 -7.94 12.41 -2.38
N THR A 153 -6.99 11.61 -2.87
CA THR A 153 -6.00 10.94 -2.01
C THR A 153 -5.07 11.94 -1.34
N ILE A 154 -4.58 12.96 -2.06
CA ILE A 154 -3.73 14.02 -1.51
C ILE A 154 -4.51 14.84 -0.47
N ALA A 155 -5.73 15.25 -0.79
CA ALA A 155 -6.57 16.01 0.11
C ALA A 155 -6.90 15.21 1.39
N ALA A 156 -7.35 13.97 1.24
CA ALA A 156 -7.65 13.10 2.37
C ALA A 156 -6.41 12.85 3.24
N ALA A 157 -5.25 12.57 2.63
CA ALA A 157 -3.99 12.40 3.34
C ALA A 157 -3.61 13.65 4.14
N TYR A 158 -3.75 14.84 3.56
CA TYR A 158 -3.45 16.10 4.24
C TYR A 158 -4.42 16.42 5.39
N TYR A 159 -5.72 16.16 5.22
CA TYR A 159 -6.72 16.49 6.24
C TYR A 159 -6.78 15.46 7.37
N ILE A 160 -6.77 14.17 7.03
CA ILE A 160 -7.02 13.04 7.96
C ILE A 160 -5.73 12.32 8.34
N GLY A 161 -4.80 12.17 7.41
CA GLY A 161 -3.58 11.38 7.59
C GLY A 161 -2.52 12.04 8.46
N THR A 162 -2.41 13.38 8.41
CA THR A 162 -1.32 14.13 9.05
C THR A 162 -1.69 14.63 10.45
N SER A 163 -0.82 14.42 11.44
CA SER A 163 -0.95 15.00 12.78
C SER A 163 -0.80 16.53 12.76
N LYS A 164 -1.32 17.25 13.76
CA LYS A 164 -1.21 18.71 13.85
C LYS A 164 0.26 19.19 13.81
N ASP A 165 1.15 18.46 14.48
CA ASP A 165 2.59 18.76 14.50
C ASP A 165 3.25 18.57 13.13
N GLU A 166 2.83 17.54 12.40
CA GLU A 166 3.33 17.27 11.04
C GLU A 166 2.82 18.31 10.03
N LYS A 167 1.59 18.80 10.19
CA LYS A 167 1.05 19.91 9.37
C LYS A 167 1.85 21.20 9.58
N SER A 168 2.21 21.51 10.82
CA SER A 168 3.07 22.66 11.14
C SER A 168 4.46 22.54 10.51
N LEU A 169 5.09 21.36 10.57
CA LEU A 169 6.37 21.10 9.89
C LEU A 169 6.28 21.23 8.37
N ILE A 170 5.20 20.75 7.75
CA ILE A 170 4.99 20.88 6.31
C ILE A 170 4.82 22.36 5.93
N GLN A 171 4.03 23.12 6.68
CA GLN A 171 3.85 24.56 6.44
C GLN A 171 5.16 25.32 6.58
N GLU A 172 5.97 25.03 7.60
CA GLU A 172 7.29 25.64 7.77
C GLU A 172 8.23 25.30 6.60
N ARG A 173 8.23 24.05 6.12
CA ARG A 173 9.05 23.64 4.97
C ARG A 173 8.61 24.31 3.67
N ILE A 174 7.31 24.45 3.44
CA ILE A 174 6.77 25.14 2.26
C ILE A 174 7.17 26.61 2.28
N VAL A 175 7.02 27.30 3.42
CA VAL A 175 7.44 28.69 3.59
C VAL A 175 8.96 28.83 3.41
N ALA A 176 9.75 27.89 3.93
CA ALA A 176 11.20 27.91 3.75
C ALA A 176 11.63 27.71 2.29
N ILE A 177 10.95 26.85 1.52
CA ILE A 177 11.22 26.66 0.08
C ILE A 177 10.79 27.90 -0.71
N TYR A 178 9.63 28.47 -0.41
CA TYR A 178 9.15 29.70 -1.03
C TYR A 178 10.14 30.85 -0.81
N ASN A 179 10.61 31.02 0.42
CA ASN A 179 11.62 32.04 0.77
C ASN A 179 13.00 31.77 0.16
N LYS A 180 13.32 30.52 -0.19
CA LYS A 180 14.57 30.16 -0.86
C LYS A 180 14.52 30.36 -2.38
N PHE A 181 13.34 30.29 -2.98
CA PHE A 181 13.11 30.60 -4.40
C PHE A 181 12.90 32.10 -4.66
N HIS A 182 12.53 32.86 -3.63
CA HIS A 182 12.31 34.30 -3.71
C HIS A 182 13.50 35.13 -3.18
N LYS A 183 14.70 34.54 -3.12
CA LYS A 183 15.97 35.18 -2.78
C LYS A 183 16.97 34.94 -3.90
#